data_AF-A0A8T5RHL5-F1
#
_entry.id   AF-A0A8T5RHL5-F1
#
_cell.length_a   1.000
_cell.length_b   1.000
_cell.length_c   1.000
_cell.angle_alpha   90.00
_cell.angle_beta   90.00
_cell.angle_gamma   90.00
#
_symmetry.space_group_name_H-M   'P 1'
#
loop_
_entity.id
_entity.type
_entity.pdbx_description
1 polymer ?
#
loop_
_entity_poly.entity_id
_entity_poly.type
_entity_poly.pdbx_seq_one_letter_code
_entity_poly.pdbx_strand_id
1 'polypeptide(L)'
;MIDFKIPKENPLELILYIWKIIDLPKISKSDLLHQITFKLYLLPPEKTANFINKSIENNLLKINLDNTISLSDKLENKFKSWQKKREEIINRKERDVKTKNIILKDLDKKKNSDYNVLLK
;
A
#
# COMPACT_ATOMS: atom_id res chain seq x y z
N MET A 1 -10.87 -13.39 -10.17
CA MET A 1 -10.24 -12.24 -10.84
C MET A 1 -10.50 -11.04 -9.95
N ILE A 2 -9.49 -10.47 -9.29
CA ILE A 2 -9.68 -9.31 -8.41
C ILE A 2 -9.75 -8.09 -9.33
N ASP A 3 -10.93 -7.49 -9.46
CA ASP A 3 -11.12 -6.26 -10.21
C ASP A 3 -10.34 -5.12 -9.52
N PHE A 4 -9.18 -4.76 -10.08
CA PHE A 4 -8.45 -3.55 -9.67
C PHE A 4 -9.13 -2.31 -10.26
N LYS A 5 -10.35 -2.03 -9.82
CA LYS A 5 -11.06 -0.81 -10.21
C LYS A 5 -10.51 0.37 -9.43
N ILE A 6 -9.92 1.32 -10.16
CA ILE A 6 -9.54 2.63 -9.62
C ILE A 6 -10.83 3.32 -9.16
N PRO A 7 -10.92 3.77 -7.89
CA PRO A 7 -12.14 4.34 -7.34
C PRO A 7 -12.36 5.79 -7.82
N LYS A 8 -12.58 5.98 -9.13
CA LYS A 8 -12.70 7.30 -9.77
C LYS A 8 -13.91 8.11 -9.27
N GLU A 9 -14.93 7.45 -8.75
CA GLU A 9 -16.21 8.06 -8.33
C GLU A 9 -16.18 8.61 -6.91
N ASN A 10 -15.24 8.14 -6.06
CA ASN A 10 -15.15 8.57 -4.67
C ASN A 10 -13.84 9.31 -4.42
N PRO A 11 -13.87 10.65 -4.24
CA PRO A 11 -12.67 11.46 -4.02
C PRO A 11 -11.83 10.98 -2.83
N LEU A 12 -12.47 10.53 -1.75
CA LEU A 12 -11.79 10.04 -0.55
C LEU A 12 -10.98 8.78 -0.84
N GLU A 13 -11.61 7.80 -1.50
CA GLU A 13 -10.94 6.54 -1.85
C GLU A 13 -9.86 6.76 -2.93
N LEU A 14 -10.06 7.71 -3.84
CA LEU A 14 -9.05 8.08 -4.83
C LEU A 14 -7.81 8.74 -4.19
N ILE A 15 -7.99 9.65 -3.22
CA ILE A 15 -6.86 10.24 -2.47
C ILE A 15 -6.09 9.15 -1.73
N LEU A 16 -6.78 8.26 -1.02
CA LEU A 16 -6.14 7.14 -0.33
C LEU A 16 -5.41 6.23 -1.31
N TYR A 17 -5.99 5.97 -2.47
CA TYR A 17 -5.34 5.18 -3.52
C TYR A 17 -4.05 5.85 -4.01
N ILE A 18 -4.08 7.15 -4.28
CA ILE A 18 -2.90 7.93 -4.68
C ILE A 18 -1.81 7.86 -3.59
N TRP A 19 -2.18 8.08 -2.33
CA TRP A 19 -1.22 8.05 -1.22
C TRP A 19 -0.61 6.67 -0.97
N LYS A 20 -1.36 5.58 -1.22
CA LYS A 20 -0.82 4.21 -1.20
C LYS A 20 0.26 3.96 -2.24
N ILE A 21 0.29 4.74 -3.32
CA ILE A 21 1.29 4.59 -4.39
C ILE A 21 2.46 5.55 -4.20
N ILE A 22 2.18 6.80 -3.85
CA ILE A 22 3.23 7.81 -3.64
C ILE A 22 4.08 7.46 -2.41
N ASP A 23 3.44 6.96 -1.35
CA ASP A 23 4.10 6.55 -0.09
C ASP A 23 4.99 7.64 0.54
N LEU A 24 4.58 8.91 0.39
CA LEU A 24 5.25 10.06 1.02
C LEU A 24 4.34 10.70 2.09
N PRO A 25 4.90 11.14 3.22
CA PRO A 25 4.12 11.80 4.27
C PRO A 25 3.57 13.17 3.82
N LYS A 26 4.35 13.89 3.02
CA LYS A 26 4.02 15.19 2.47
C LYS A 26 4.64 15.35 1.08
N ILE A 27 4.02 16.17 0.23
CA ILE A 27 4.44 16.38 -1.16
C ILE A 27 4.08 17.80 -1.61
N SER A 28 4.89 18.43 -2.45
CA SER A 28 4.52 19.74 -3.01
C SER A 28 3.28 19.64 -3.90
N LYS A 29 2.55 20.74 -4.07
CA LYS A 29 1.36 20.76 -4.95
C LYS A 29 1.69 20.45 -6.41
N SER A 30 2.82 20.97 -6.91
CA SER A 30 3.29 20.72 -8.27
C SER A 30 3.67 19.25 -8.47
N ASP A 31 4.36 18.66 -7.50
CA ASP A 31 4.75 17.25 -7.59
C ASP A 31 3.53 16.34 -7.48
N LEU A 32 2.56 16.67 -6.62
CA LEU A 32 1.31 15.90 -6.53
C LEU A 32 0.56 15.92 -7.85
N LEU A 33 0.45 17.09 -8.49
CA LEU A 33 -0.17 17.22 -9.81
C LEU A 33 0.58 16.39 -10.84
N HIS A 34 1.91 16.49 -10.87
CA HIS A 34 2.74 15.74 -11.81
C HIS A 34 2.61 14.22 -11.59
N GLN A 35 2.61 13.76 -10.34
CA GLN A 35 2.45 12.35 -9.97
C GLN A 35 1.10 11.82 -10.47
N ILE A 36 0.00 12.50 -10.15
CA ILE A 36 -1.35 12.05 -10.51
C ILE A 36 -1.53 12.02 -12.04
N THR A 37 -1.02 13.03 -12.75
CA THR A 37 -1.25 13.19 -14.19
C THR A 37 -0.27 12.40 -15.05
N PHE A 38 1.03 12.47 -14.78
CA PHE A 38 2.05 11.95 -15.70
C PHE A 38 2.69 10.64 -15.23
N LYS A 39 2.65 10.33 -13.93
CA LYS A 39 3.18 9.05 -13.43
C LYS A 39 2.09 8.02 -13.25
N LEU A 40 0.94 8.42 -12.70
CA LEU A 40 -0.18 7.52 -12.42
C LEU A 40 -1.25 7.53 -13.50
N TYR A 41 -1.22 8.50 -14.41
CA TYR A 41 -2.20 8.65 -15.50
C TYR A 41 -3.67 8.58 -15.03
N LEU A 42 -3.95 9.06 -13.82
CA LEU A 42 -5.28 8.92 -13.20
C LEU A 42 -6.26 9.97 -13.73
N LEU A 43 -5.78 11.19 -13.92
CA LEU A 43 -6.57 12.36 -14.31
C LEU A 43 -5.76 13.31 -15.22
N PRO A 44 -6.40 13.94 -16.23
CA PRO A 44 -5.81 15.01 -17.02
C PRO A 44 -5.37 16.21 -16.15
N PRO A 45 -4.39 17.03 -16.58
CA PRO A 45 -3.81 18.10 -15.78
C PRO A 45 -4.83 19.05 -15.13
N GLU A 46 -5.79 19.56 -15.92
CA GLU A 46 -6.82 20.48 -15.43
C GLU A 46 -7.73 19.83 -14.40
N LYS A 47 -8.14 18.58 -14.66
CA LYS A 47 -8.97 17.81 -13.72
C LYS A 47 -8.21 17.49 -12.44
N THR A 48 -6.92 17.22 -12.52
CA THR A 48 -6.05 17.00 -11.36
C THR A 48 -5.92 18.24 -10.51
N ALA A 49 -5.64 19.40 -11.11
CA ALA A 49 -5.55 20.66 -10.37
C ALA A 49 -6.86 20.95 -9.62
N ASN A 50 -7.98 20.78 -10.30
CA ASN A 50 -9.31 20.99 -9.72
C ASN A 50 -9.62 19.96 -8.61
N PHE A 51 -9.22 18.70 -8.82
CA PHE A 51 -9.35 17.63 -7.82
C PHE A 51 -8.54 17.93 -6.55
N ILE A 52 -7.29 18.36 -6.68
CA ILE A 52 -6.43 18.72 -5.53
C ILE A 52 -7.06 19.88 -4.76
N ASN A 53 -7.49 20.94 -5.45
CA ASN A 53 -8.12 22.09 -4.80
C ASN A 53 -9.39 21.69 -4.04
N LYS A 54 -10.30 20.95 -4.69
CA LYS A 54 -11.51 20.42 -4.03
C LYS A 54 -11.18 19.51 -2.85
N SER A 55 -10.10 18.74 -2.93
CA SER A 55 -9.68 17.86 -1.84
C SER A 55 -9.20 18.65 -0.62
N ILE A 56 -8.59 19.81 -0.85
CA ILE A 56 -8.21 20.75 0.22
C ILE A 56 -9.46 21.42 0.81
N GLU A 57 -10.35 21.94 -0.05
CA GLU A 57 -11.61 22.58 0.37
C GLU A 57 -12.49 21.63 1.21
N ASN A 58 -12.51 20.33 0.87
CA ASN A 58 -13.27 19.32 1.59
C ASN A 58 -12.51 18.71 2.80
N ASN A 59 -11.41 19.31 3.25
CA ASN A 59 -10.59 18.84 4.38
C ASN A 59 -10.07 17.39 4.25
N LEU A 60 -9.88 16.91 3.01
CA LEU A 60 -9.26 15.62 2.74
C LEU A 60 -7.73 15.75 2.69
N LEU A 61 -7.25 16.88 2.20
CA LEU A 61 -5.85 17.28 2.18
C LEU A 61 -5.67 18.55 3.01
N LYS A 62 -4.50 18.70 3.63
CA LYS A 62 -4.11 19.93 4.33
C LYS A 62 -2.85 20.52 3.71
N ILE A 63 -2.78 21.84 3.71
CA ILE A 63 -1.55 22.58 3.38
C ILE A 63 -0.78 22.77 4.68
N ASN A 64 0.48 22.35 4.69
CA ASN A 64 1.40 22.47 5.80
C ASN A 64 2.09 23.85 5.76
N LEU A 65 2.74 24.21 6.88
CA LEU A 65 3.46 25.49 7.03
C LEU A 65 4.59 25.69 6.00
N ASP A 66 5.15 24.59 5.48
CA ASP A 66 6.20 24.57 4.47
C ASP A 66 5.66 24.55 3.01
N ASN A 67 4.39 24.90 2.81
CA ASN A 67 3.69 24.83 1.52
C ASN A 67 3.60 23.42 0.89
N THR A 68 3.84 22.38 1.67
CA THR A 68 3.58 21.00 1.23
C THR A 68 2.13 20.59 1.51
N ILE A 69 1.68 19.55 0.85
CA ILE A 69 0.37 18.94 1.02
C ILE A 69 0.55 17.58 1.69
N SER A 70 -0.28 17.30 2.69
CA SER A 70 -0.40 15.97 3.29
C SER A 70 -1.88 15.59 3.43
N LEU A 71 -2.13 14.33 3.78
CA LEU A 71 -3.46 13.89 4.21
C LEU A 71 -3.92 14.70 5.43
N SER A 72 -5.23 14.89 5.57
CA SER A 72 -5.79 15.33 6.84
C SER A 72 -5.63 14.25 7.92
N ASP A 73 -5.66 14.65 9.19
CA ASP A 73 -5.34 13.74 10.31
C ASP A 73 -6.25 12.50 10.33
N LYS A 74 -7.53 12.68 9.98
CA LYS A 74 -8.49 11.58 9.86
C LYS A 74 -8.09 10.57 8.78
N LEU A 75 -7.67 11.06 7.62
CA LEU A 75 -7.25 10.23 6.49
C LEU A 75 -5.89 9.57 6.75
N GLU A 76 -4.98 10.31 7.38
CA GLU A 76 -3.68 9.79 7.79
C GLU A 76 -3.83 8.63 8.77
N ASN A 77 -4.72 8.75 9.77
CA ASN A 77 -5.01 7.66 10.69
C ASN A 77 -5.62 6.43 9.98
N LYS A 78 -6.52 6.64 9.01
CA LYS A 78 -7.07 5.56 8.18
C LYS A 78 -5.97 4.89 7.34
N PHE A 79 -5.06 5.68 6.78
CA PHE A 79 -3.93 5.20 5.98
C PHE A 79 -2.94 4.39 6.81
N LYS A 80 -2.51 4.89 7.97
CA LYS A 80 -1.62 4.17 8.91
C LYS A 80 -2.23 2.87 9.39
N SER A 81 -3.53 2.87 9.71
CA SER A 81 -4.25 1.65 10.11
C SER A 81 -4.25 0.61 8.99
N TRP A 82 -4.38 1.05 7.74
CA TRP A 82 -4.28 0.16 6.58
C TRP A 82 -2.86 -0.38 6.38
N GLN A 83 -1.83 0.46 6.51
CA GLN A 83 -0.42 0.04 6.41
C GLN A 83 -0.09 -1.02 7.47
N LYS A 84 -0.49 -0.79 8.74
CA LYS A 84 -0.28 -1.73 9.85
C LYS A 84 -0.94 -3.09 9.57
N LYS A 85 -2.21 -3.10 9.14
CA LYS A 85 -2.90 -4.34 8.76
C LYS A 85 -2.17 -5.07 7.64
N ARG A 86 -1.63 -4.34 6.67
CA ARG A 86 -0.90 -4.94 5.55
C ARG A 86 0.40 -5.59 6.01
N GLU A 87 1.13 -4.93 6.88
CA GLU A 87 2.36 -5.43 7.50
C GLU A 87 2.10 -6.71 8.30
N GLU A 88 1.06 -6.75 9.13
CA GLU A 88 0.66 -7.94 9.89
C GLU A 88 0.38 -9.14 8.98
N ILE A 89 -0.29 -8.92 7.84
CA ILE A 89 -0.55 -9.97 6.84
C ILE A 89 0.75 -10.47 6.20
N ILE A 90 1.68 -9.58 5.86
CA ILE A 90 2.97 -9.94 5.27
C ILE A 90 3.78 -10.76 6.28
N ASN A 91 3.90 -10.29 7.51
CA ASN A 91 4.63 -10.96 8.59
C ASN A 91 4.03 -12.34 8.92
N ARG A 92 2.70 -12.51 8.83
CA ARG A 92 2.07 -13.84 8.97
C ARG A 92 2.47 -14.75 7.81
N LYS A 93 2.36 -14.29 6.56
CA LYS A 93 2.72 -15.08 5.37
C LYS A 93 4.19 -15.52 5.40
N GLU A 94 5.10 -14.63 5.79
CA GLU A 94 6.53 -14.98 5.90
C GLU A 94 6.79 -16.05 6.95
N ARG A 95 6.12 -15.96 8.12
CA ARG A 95 6.18 -17.00 9.15
C ARG A 95 5.66 -18.33 8.64
N ASP A 96 4.50 -18.33 7.97
CA ASP A 96 3.90 -19.55 7.42
C ASP A 96 4.81 -20.22 6.38
N VAL A 97 5.47 -19.43 5.52
CA VAL A 97 6.47 -19.93 4.55
C VAL A 97 7.67 -20.55 5.26
N LYS A 98 8.21 -19.88 6.29
CA LYS A 98 9.33 -20.43 7.09
C LYS A 98 8.95 -21.76 7.75
N THR A 99 7.78 -21.83 8.37
CA THR A 99 7.28 -23.06 9.02
C THR A 99 7.11 -24.19 8.02
N LYS A 100 6.53 -23.94 6.85
CA LYS A 100 6.40 -24.95 5.78
C LYS A 100 7.76 -25.48 5.33
N ASN A 101 8.74 -24.60 5.15
CA ASN A 101 10.09 -25.01 4.74
C ASN A 101 10.81 -25.86 5.80
N ILE A 102 10.58 -25.58 7.09
CA ILE A 102 11.11 -26.41 8.19
C ILE A 102 10.47 -27.80 8.15
N ILE A 103 9.14 -27.87 8.05
CA ILE A 103 8.40 -29.14 7.97
C ILE A 103 8.87 -29.98 6.78
N LEU A 104 9.06 -29.38 5.59
CA LEU A 104 9.56 -30.07 4.40
C LEU A 104 10.97 -30.63 4.63
N LYS A 105 11.88 -29.84 5.21
CA LYS A 105 13.24 -30.31 5.55
C LYS A 105 13.24 -31.45 6.56
N ASP A 106 12.35 -31.40 7.55
CA ASP A 106 12.23 -32.46 8.56
C ASP A 106 11.65 -33.75 7.96
N LEU A 107 10.70 -33.64 7.02
CA LEU A 107 10.17 -34.77 6.26
C LEU A 107 11.23 -35.41 5.36
N ASP A 108 12.04 -34.61 4.65
CA ASP A 108 13.13 -35.12 3.82
C ASP A 108 14.21 -35.83 4.65
N LYS A 109 14.52 -35.30 5.84
CA LYS A 109 15.44 -35.94 6.78
C LYS A 109 14.90 -37.28 7.31
N LYS A 110 13.62 -37.35 7.69
CA LYS A 110 12.98 -38.61 8.11
C LYS A 110 12.96 -39.65 7.00
N LYS A 111 12.68 -39.22 5.77
CA LYS A 111 12.68 -40.12 4.61
C LYS A 111 14.06 -40.75 4.40
N ASN A 112 15.16 -40.03 4.65
CA ASN A 112 16.52 -40.58 4.57
C ASN A 112 16.95 -41.40 5.80
N SER A 113 16.35 -41.20 6.98
CA SER A 113 16.66 -42.03 8.15
C SER A 113 16.06 -43.42 8.07
N ASP A 114 14.85 -43.55 7.51
CA ASP A 114 14.10 -44.82 7.53
C ASP A 114 14.70 -45.88 6.60
N TYR A 115 15.43 -45.50 5.54
CA TYR A 115 16.17 -46.46 4.69
C TYR A 115 17.50 -46.93 5.28
N ASN A 116 18.10 -46.16 6.21
CA ASN A 116 19.38 -46.52 6.82
C ASN A 116 19.24 -47.52 7.99
N VAL A 117 18.02 -47.83 8.42
CA VAL A 117 17.77 -48.80 9.51
C VAL A 117 17.61 -50.24 8.99
N LEU A 118 17.43 -50.44 7.69
CA LEU A 118 17.23 -51.77 7.07
C LEU A 118 18.50 -52.36 6.44
N LEU A 119 19.64 -51.65 6.49
CA LEU A 119 20.96 -52.15 6.12
C LEU A 119 21.77 -52.42 7.39
N LYS A 120 21.50 -53.55 8.05
CA LYS A 120 22.38 -54.18 9.05
C LYS A 120 22.47 -55.67 8.78
#